data_AF-A0A4U8UAZ0-F1
#
_entry.id   AF-A0A4U8UAZ0-F1
#
_cell.length_a   1.000
_cell.length_b   1.000
_cell.length_c   1.000
_cell.angle_alpha   90.00
_cell.angle_beta   90.00
_cell.angle_gamma   90.00
#
_symmetry.space_group_name_H-M   'P 1'
#
loop_
_entity.id
_entity.type
_entity.pdbx_description
1 polymer ?
#
loop_
_entity_poly.entity_id
_entity_poly.type
_entity_poly.pdbx_seq_one_letter_code
_entity_poly.pdbx_strand_id
1 'polypeptide(L)'
;MKKLAIHLIGHTRTYKDTAESFLKNIVETNKEKWDIDIFMHTWDMFEPVAQTSWHKDNATLSGKPLSQDDKDDVVNTYKPTQYAIETLQEEHGLMLSYKRANEIRREYAKQNNIEYDYMLYTRYDILFTTKLDISYFIDSYYEIMQKENRLINGGGG
;
A
#
# COMPACT_ATOMS: atom_id res chain seq x y z
N MET A 1 -8.94 17.54 9.86
CA MET A 1 -7.76 16.96 9.21
C MET A 1 -8.28 16.02 8.12
N LYS A 2 -7.69 15.99 6.92
CA LYS A 2 -8.13 15.07 5.86
C LYS A 2 -7.73 13.64 6.25
N LYS A 3 -8.50 12.64 5.85
CA LYS A 3 -8.29 11.23 6.17
C LYS A 3 -7.74 10.47 4.95
N LEU A 4 -6.60 9.81 5.12
CA LEU A 4 -5.89 9.06 4.08
C LEU A 4 -5.86 7.58 4.44
N ALA A 5 -6.30 6.73 3.52
CA ALA A 5 -6.04 5.29 3.59
C ALA A 5 -4.82 4.93 2.74
N ILE A 6 -3.78 4.38 3.36
CA ILE A 6 -2.66 3.78 2.63
C ILE A 6 -2.88 2.28 2.53
N HIS A 7 -2.88 1.74 1.31
CA HIS A 7 -2.91 0.31 1.05
C HIS A 7 -1.51 -0.16 0.68
N LEU A 8 -0.90 -0.97 1.55
CA LEU A 8 0.39 -1.58 1.32
C LEU A 8 0.18 -3.04 0.90
N ILE A 9 0.52 -3.35 -0.35
CA ILE A 9 0.08 -4.59 -1.02
C ILE A 9 1.20 -5.39 -1.66
N GLY A 10 0.94 -6.68 -1.84
CA GLY A 10 1.82 -7.62 -2.53
C GLY A 10 2.81 -8.31 -1.59
N HIS A 11 3.88 -8.88 -2.17
CA HIS A 11 4.88 -9.63 -1.41
C HIS A 11 5.85 -8.72 -0.64
N THR A 12 6.33 -9.21 0.51
CA THR A 12 7.27 -8.54 1.42
C THR A 12 8.73 -8.84 1.08
N ARG A 13 9.13 -8.78 -0.19
CA ARG A 13 10.47 -9.23 -0.63
C ARG A 13 11.62 -8.46 0.02
N THR A 14 11.53 -7.13 0.02
CA THR A 14 12.61 -6.22 0.44
C THR A 14 12.14 -5.22 1.50
N TYR A 15 11.07 -5.55 2.23
CA TYR A 15 10.45 -4.62 3.20
C TYR A 15 11.45 -4.13 4.26
N LYS A 16 12.40 -4.98 4.68
CA LYS A 16 13.43 -4.63 5.66
C LYS A 16 14.32 -3.47 5.18
N ASP A 17 14.53 -3.36 3.87
CA ASP A 17 15.38 -2.32 3.26
C ASP A 17 14.59 -1.07 2.86
N THR A 18 13.28 -1.19 2.66
CA THR A 18 12.44 -0.12 2.12
C THR A 18 11.50 0.51 3.16
N ALA A 19 11.16 -0.19 4.25
CA ALA A 19 10.18 0.25 5.22
C ALA A 19 10.53 1.60 5.84
N GLU A 20 11.79 1.81 6.24
CA GLU A 20 12.23 3.09 6.80
C GLU A 20 11.97 4.24 5.83
N SER A 21 12.28 4.02 4.54
CA SER A 21 12.07 5.02 3.50
C SER A 21 10.59 5.35 3.33
N PHE A 22 9.70 4.34 3.35
CA PHE A 22 8.26 4.52 3.28
C PHE A 22 7.73 5.30 4.49
N LEU A 23 8.08 4.86 5.71
CA LEU A 23 7.64 5.52 6.94
C LEU A 23 8.09 6.98 6.97
N LYS A 24 9.37 7.25 6.67
CA LYS A 24 9.92 8.61 6.68
C LYS A 24 9.35 9.50 5.58
N ASN A 25 9.36 9.02 4.33
CA ASN A 25 9.12 9.87 3.17
C ASN A 25 7.65 9.93 2.76
N ILE A 26 6.81 9.01 3.24
CA ILE A 26 5.36 9.00 3.04
C ILE A 26 4.65 9.30 4.35
N VAL A 27 4.73 8.43 5.36
CA VAL A 27 3.88 8.54 6.56
C VAL A 27 4.24 9.78 7.39
N GLU A 28 5.49 9.89 7.84
CA GLU A 28 5.97 11.00 8.65
C GLU A 28 5.95 12.34 7.91
N THR A 29 6.11 12.32 6.59
CA THR A 29 6.03 13.53 5.76
C THR A 29 4.62 14.11 5.72
N ASN A 30 3.58 13.28 5.85
CA ASN A 30 2.18 13.69 5.67
C ASN A 30 1.36 13.75 6.96
N LYS A 31 1.84 13.20 8.07
CA LYS A 31 1.07 13.06 9.34
C LYS A 31 0.56 14.37 9.96
N GLU A 32 1.17 15.50 9.65
CA GLU A 32 0.73 16.81 10.17
C GLU A 32 -0.51 17.35 9.43
N LYS A 33 -0.73 16.89 8.18
CA LYS A 33 -1.84 17.34 7.31
C LYS A 33 -2.93 16.27 7.16
N TRP A 34 -2.56 15.01 7.36
CA TRP A 34 -3.41 13.84 7.14
C TRP A 34 -3.50 12.96 8.39
N ASP A 35 -4.72 12.52 8.69
CA ASP A 35 -4.99 11.40 9.58
C ASP A 35 -4.85 10.11 8.75
N ILE A 36 -3.84 9.29 9.05
CA ILE A 36 -3.39 8.19 8.20
C ILE A 36 -3.73 6.85 8.84
N ASP A 37 -4.50 6.04 8.12
CA ASP A 37 -4.68 4.62 8.40
C ASP A 37 -3.91 3.78 7.38
N ILE A 38 -3.24 2.73 7.84
CA ILE A 38 -2.47 1.81 6.99
C ILE A 38 -3.19 0.45 6.96
N PHE A 39 -3.53 0.00 5.76
CA PHE A 39 -4.15 -1.29 5.48
C PHE A 39 -3.19 -2.18 4.72
N MET A 40 -2.97 -3.37 5.24
CA MET A 40 -1.98 -4.28 4.68
C MET A 40 -2.64 -5.53 4.11
N HIS A 41 -2.25 -5.88 2.90
CA HIS A 41 -2.45 -7.23 2.38
C HIS A 41 -1.10 -7.77 1.93
N THR A 42 -0.75 -8.97 2.36
CA THR A 42 0.42 -9.68 1.83
C THR A 42 0.17 -11.17 1.77
N TRP A 43 1.13 -11.89 1.20
CA TRP A 43 1.11 -13.32 1.06
C TRP A 43 2.03 -13.96 2.10
N ASP A 44 1.73 -15.18 2.53
CA ASP A 44 2.53 -15.96 3.47
C ASP A 44 3.86 -16.50 2.90
N MET A 45 4.33 -15.92 1.80
CA MET A 45 5.56 -16.30 1.09
C MET A 45 6.26 -15.04 0.55
N PHE A 46 7.59 -15.01 0.64
CA PHE A 46 8.40 -13.89 0.14
C PHE A 46 8.25 -13.71 -1.38
N GLU A 47 8.22 -14.80 -2.14
CA GLU A 47 7.95 -14.79 -3.57
C GLU A 47 7.47 -16.19 -3.99
N PRO A 48 6.47 -16.34 -4.88
CA PRO A 48 6.10 -17.65 -5.42
C PRO A 48 7.30 -18.34 -6.09
N VAL A 49 7.31 -19.68 -6.07
CA VAL A 49 8.35 -20.47 -6.75
C VAL A 49 8.36 -20.10 -8.24
N ALA A 50 9.51 -19.60 -8.71
CA ALA A 50 9.72 -19.17 -10.08
C ALA A 50 9.59 -20.33 -11.08
N GLN A 51 8.38 -20.59 -11.58
CA GLN A 51 8.18 -21.11 -12.93
C GLN A 51 7.55 -20.07 -13.86
N THR A 52 6.90 -19.03 -13.30
CA THR A 52 6.19 -17.98 -14.06
C THR A 52 6.46 -16.54 -13.57
N SER A 53 7.34 -16.34 -12.58
CA SER A 53 7.69 -14.99 -12.11
C SER A 53 8.63 -14.28 -13.08
N TRP A 54 8.40 -12.99 -13.33
CA TRP A 54 9.23 -12.13 -14.18
C TRP A 54 10.62 -11.85 -13.56
N HIS A 55 10.89 -12.36 -12.35
CA HIS A 55 12.07 -12.06 -11.54
C HIS A 55 12.92 -13.33 -11.33
N LYS A 56 13.53 -13.81 -12.42
CA LYS A 56 14.40 -15.01 -12.40
C LYS A 56 15.65 -14.87 -11.51
N ASP A 57 15.98 -13.64 -11.10
CA ASP A 57 17.21 -13.31 -10.37
C ASP A 57 17.07 -13.35 -8.83
N ASN A 58 15.87 -13.56 -8.28
CA ASN A 58 15.61 -13.63 -6.83
C ASN A 58 15.70 -15.06 -6.25
N ALA A 59 16.74 -15.81 -6.63
CA ALA A 59 16.89 -17.23 -6.28
C ALA A 59 16.87 -17.50 -4.76
N THR A 60 17.22 -16.52 -3.92
CA THR A 60 17.29 -16.64 -2.46
C THR A 60 15.94 -16.52 -1.74
N LEU A 61 14.93 -15.90 -2.37
CA LEU A 61 13.60 -15.67 -1.79
C LEU A 61 12.48 -16.47 -2.47
N SER A 62 12.74 -16.98 -3.68
CA SER A 62 11.82 -17.81 -4.45
C SER A 62 11.35 -19.02 -3.63
N GLY A 63 10.03 -19.16 -3.48
CA GLY A 63 9.41 -20.28 -2.79
C GLY A 63 9.56 -20.28 -1.27
N LYS A 64 10.15 -19.25 -0.67
CA LYS A 64 10.43 -19.21 0.76
C LYS A 64 9.18 -18.73 1.53
N PRO A 65 8.56 -19.56 2.38
CA PRO A 65 7.46 -19.13 3.24
C PRO A 65 7.93 -18.08 4.25
N LEU A 66 7.01 -17.21 4.67
CA LEU A 66 7.22 -16.35 5.84
C LEU A 66 7.14 -17.19 7.11
N SER A 67 8.18 -17.13 7.94
CA SER A 67 8.10 -17.65 9.31
C SER A 67 7.13 -16.81 10.14
N GLN A 68 6.76 -17.30 11.34
CA GLN A 68 5.95 -16.49 12.25
C GLN A 68 6.68 -15.20 12.63
N ASP A 69 7.99 -15.28 12.88
CA ASP A 69 8.83 -14.11 13.17
C ASP A 69 8.82 -13.09 12.01
N ASP A 70 8.87 -13.55 10.75
CA ASP A 70 8.76 -12.65 9.60
C ASP A 70 7.40 -11.95 9.54
N LYS A 71 6.31 -12.67 9.82
CA LYS A 71 4.95 -12.12 9.85
C LYS A 71 4.80 -11.08 10.95
N ASP A 72 5.29 -11.40 12.15
CA ASP A 72 5.26 -10.51 13.30
C ASP A 72 6.12 -9.27 13.07
N ASP A 73 7.31 -9.43 12.50
CA ASP A 73 8.21 -8.32 12.16
C ASP A 73 7.60 -7.36 11.13
N VAL A 74 6.97 -7.88 10.07
CA VAL A 74 6.25 -7.07 9.07
C VAL A 74 5.13 -6.26 9.74
N VAL A 75 4.30 -6.89 10.58
CA VAL A 75 3.20 -6.20 11.26
C VAL A 75 3.72 -5.16 12.25
N ASN A 76 4.76 -5.49 13.02
CA ASN A 76 5.37 -4.57 13.99
C ASN A 76 6.07 -3.38 13.33
N THR A 77 6.62 -3.58 12.14
CA THR A 77 7.30 -2.53 11.35
C THR A 77 6.31 -1.48 10.87
N TYR A 78 5.21 -1.90 10.24
CA TYR A 78 4.27 -0.98 9.60
C TYR A 78 3.11 -0.55 10.50
N LYS A 79 2.85 -1.26 11.60
CA LYS A 79 1.76 -1.00 12.57
C LYS A 79 0.41 -0.74 11.88
N PRO A 80 -0.06 -1.68 11.04
CA PRO A 80 -1.29 -1.48 10.28
C PRO A 80 -2.51 -1.33 11.19
N THR A 81 -3.46 -0.51 10.73
CA THR A 81 -4.81 -0.40 11.30
C THR A 81 -5.55 -1.73 11.21
N GLN A 82 -5.49 -2.38 10.05
CA GLN A 82 -5.94 -3.77 9.83
C GLN A 82 -5.09 -4.43 8.74
N TYR A 83 -4.96 -5.75 8.80
CA TYR A 83 -4.16 -6.49 7.84
C TYR A 83 -4.67 -7.91 7.58
N ALA A 84 -4.26 -8.48 6.45
CA ALA A 84 -4.39 -9.90 6.15
C ALA A 84 -3.09 -10.46 5.55
N ILE A 85 -2.72 -11.65 6.00
CA ILE A 85 -1.64 -12.47 5.44
C ILE A 85 -2.29 -13.76 4.95
N GLU A 86 -2.32 -13.95 3.64
CA GLU A 86 -3.05 -15.07 3.01
C GLU A 86 -2.10 -15.99 2.23
N THR A 87 -2.53 -17.23 2.00
CA THR A 87 -1.84 -18.11 1.05
C THR A 87 -2.32 -17.80 -0.36
N LEU A 88 -1.39 -17.53 -1.28
CA LEU A 88 -1.72 -17.30 -2.69
C LEU A 88 -2.09 -18.62 -3.37
N GLN A 89 -3.36 -18.78 -3.73
CA GLN A 89 -3.86 -19.97 -4.44
C GLN A 89 -3.84 -19.84 -5.98
N GLU A 90 -3.64 -18.63 -6.49
CA GLU A 90 -3.68 -18.30 -7.93
C GLU A 90 -2.30 -17.92 -8.47
N GLU A 91 -2.10 -18.02 -9.78
CA GLU A 91 -0.82 -17.68 -10.43
C GLU A 91 -0.47 -16.18 -10.32
N HIS A 92 -1.48 -15.30 -10.23
CA HIS A 92 -1.30 -13.85 -10.23
C HIS A 92 -1.96 -13.17 -9.02
N GLY A 93 -1.14 -12.70 -8.08
CA GLY A 93 -1.62 -12.07 -6.85
C GLY A 93 -1.97 -10.58 -6.95
N LEU A 94 -1.59 -9.86 -8.02
CA LEU A 94 -1.65 -8.38 -8.01
C LEU A 94 -3.07 -7.84 -7.77
N MET A 95 -4.01 -8.19 -8.65
CA MET A 95 -5.40 -7.70 -8.54
C MET A 95 -6.09 -8.20 -7.28
N LEU A 96 -5.75 -9.40 -6.82
CA LEU A 96 -6.24 -9.94 -5.56
C LEU A 96 -5.76 -9.10 -4.38
N SER A 97 -4.48 -8.71 -4.33
CA SER A 97 -3.98 -7.87 -3.23
C SER A 97 -4.66 -6.50 -3.20
N TYR A 98 -4.90 -5.87 -4.36
CA TYR A 98 -5.69 -4.63 -4.44
C TYR A 98 -7.11 -4.82 -3.88
N LYS A 99 -7.80 -5.86 -4.33
CA LYS A 99 -9.16 -6.18 -3.90
C LYS A 99 -9.20 -6.40 -2.39
N ARG A 100 -8.29 -7.23 -1.86
CA ARG A 100 -8.23 -7.58 -0.43
C ARG A 100 -7.93 -6.40 0.46
N ALA A 101 -6.91 -5.61 0.13
CA ALA A 101 -6.60 -4.41 0.92
C ALA A 101 -7.78 -3.43 0.95
N ASN A 102 -8.49 -3.27 -0.17
CA ASN A 102 -9.68 -2.43 -0.24
C ASN A 102 -10.85 -3.02 0.56
N GLU A 103 -11.07 -4.34 0.54
CA GLU A 103 -12.08 -5.02 1.37
C GLU A 103 -11.84 -4.75 2.86
N ILE A 104 -10.60 -4.98 3.33
CA ILE A 104 -10.17 -4.72 4.71
C ILE A 104 -10.45 -3.26 5.10
N ARG A 105 -10.01 -2.30 4.27
CA ARG A 105 -10.29 -0.89 4.51
C ARG A 105 -11.80 -0.61 4.58
N ARG A 106 -12.61 -1.14 3.65
CA ARG A 106 -14.06 -0.90 3.62
C ARG A 106 -14.76 -1.42 4.86
N GLU A 107 -14.36 -2.59 5.34
CA GLU A 107 -14.89 -3.18 6.57
C GLU A 107 -14.57 -2.32 7.78
N TYR A 108 -13.30 -1.92 7.95
CA TYR A 108 -12.89 -1.00 9.00
C TYR A 108 -13.62 0.35 8.91
N ALA A 109 -13.72 0.93 7.71
CA ALA A 109 -14.37 2.20 7.47
C ALA A 109 -15.84 2.16 7.90
N LYS A 110 -16.56 1.10 7.51
CA LYS A 110 -17.96 0.89 7.86
C LYS A 110 -18.14 0.71 9.38
N GLN A 111 -17.28 -0.08 10.02
CA GLN A 111 -17.36 -0.36 11.45
C GLN A 111 -17.12 0.89 12.30
N ASN A 112 -16.29 1.81 11.82
CA ASN A 112 -15.88 3.02 12.55
C ASN A 112 -16.54 4.30 12.03
N ASN A 113 -17.47 4.20 11.08
CA ASN A 113 -18.13 5.33 10.43
C ASN A 113 -17.13 6.37 9.87
N ILE A 114 -16.12 5.87 9.14
CA ILE A 114 -15.04 6.66 8.55
C ILE A 114 -15.29 6.84 7.05
N GLU A 115 -15.14 8.07 6.57
CA GLU A 115 -15.01 8.40 5.15
C GLU A 115 -13.56 8.84 4.87
N TYR A 116 -12.93 8.23 3.87
CA TYR A 116 -11.56 8.56 3.46
C TYR A 116 -11.62 9.55 2.29
N ASP A 117 -10.88 10.65 2.39
CA ASP A 117 -10.78 11.64 1.32
C ASP A 117 -9.97 11.08 0.13
N TYR A 118 -8.89 10.35 0.43
CA TYR A 118 -8.00 9.77 -0.57
C TYR A 118 -7.50 8.39 -0.18
N MET A 119 -7.08 7.63 -1.19
CA MET A 119 -6.44 6.33 -1.05
C MET A 119 -5.10 6.35 -1.78
N LEU A 120 -4.02 5.96 -1.10
CA LEU A 120 -2.71 5.73 -1.70
C LEU A 120 -2.46 4.23 -1.77
N TYR A 121 -2.20 3.70 -2.96
CA TYR A 121 -1.78 2.30 -3.13
C TYR A 121 -0.29 2.24 -3.39
N THR A 122 0.43 1.39 -2.65
CA THR A 122 1.86 1.18 -2.80
C THR A 122 2.25 -0.24 -2.40
N ARG A 123 3.52 -0.60 -2.56
CA ARG A 123 4.05 -1.94 -2.30
C ARG A 123 5.18 -1.91 -1.28
N TYR A 124 5.39 -3.05 -0.63
CA TYR A 124 6.48 -3.27 0.32
C TYR A 124 7.86 -3.12 -0.30
N ASP A 125 8.00 -3.35 -1.61
CA ASP A 125 9.29 -3.41 -2.32
C ASP A 125 9.68 -2.09 -3.01
N ILE A 126 9.04 -0.96 -2.66
CA ILE A 126 9.37 0.37 -3.21
C ILE A 126 10.28 1.15 -2.26
N LEU A 127 11.46 1.54 -2.76
CA LEU A 127 12.36 2.47 -2.08
C LEU A 127 11.97 3.92 -2.38
N PHE A 128 11.41 4.62 -1.39
CA PHE A 128 11.08 6.04 -1.51
C PHE A 128 12.32 6.88 -1.22
N THR A 129 12.99 7.39 -2.26
CA THR A 129 14.23 8.17 -2.10
C THR A 129 14.01 9.63 -1.76
N THR A 130 12.78 10.14 -1.96
CA THR A 130 12.40 11.53 -1.71
C THR A 130 11.07 11.60 -1.00
N LYS A 131 10.87 12.69 -0.24
CA LYS A 131 9.60 13.01 0.43
C LYS A 131 8.50 13.23 -0.61
N LEU A 132 7.36 12.59 -0.42
CA LEU A 132 6.15 12.84 -1.21
C LEU A 132 5.13 13.57 -0.33
N ASP A 133 4.99 14.88 -0.49
CA ASP A 133 3.86 15.62 0.10
C ASP A 133 2.62 15.39 -0.77
N ILE A 134 1.69 14.60 -0.24
CA ILE A 134 0.47 14.18 -0.94
C ILE A 134 -0.42 15.38 -1.21
N SER A 135 -0.47 16.34 -0.29
CA SER A 135 -1.29 17.56 -0.44
C SER A 135 -0.75 18.40 -1.58
N TYR A 136 0.57 18.63 -1.60
CA TYR A 136 1.21 19.38 -2.68
C TYR A 136 1.01 18.72 -4.05
N PHE A 137 1.10 17.39 -4.11
CA PHE A 137 0.84 16.64 -5.34
C PHE A 137 -0.60 16.84 -5.82
N ILE A 138 -1.58 16.68 -4.93
CA ILE A 138 -3.01 16.84 -5.26
C ILE A 138 -3.30 18.27 -5.72
N ASP A 139 -2.81 19.27 -4.99
CA ASP A 139 -3.03 20.68 -5.32
C ASP A 139 -2.42 21.01 -6.69
N SER A 140 -1.18 20.58 -6.94
CA SER A 140 -0.49 20.75 -8.22
C SER A 140 -1.22 20.07 -9.37
N TYR A 141 -1.75 18.87 -9.14
CA TYR A 141 -2.53 18.14 -10.15
C TYR A 141 -3.82 18.88 -10.52
N TYR A 142 -4.57 19.38 -9.53
CA TYR A 142 -5.79 20.15 -9.80
C TYR A 142 -5.49 21.48 -10.50
N GLU A 143 -4.42 22.17 -10.14
CA GLU A 143 -3.99 23.39 -10.85
C GLU A 143 -3.71 23.12 -12.33
N ILE A 144 -3.02 22.01 -12.66
CA ILE A 144 -2.76 21.61 -14.04
C ILE A 144 -4.07 21.30 -14.76
N MET A 145 -4.94 20.49 -14.16
CA MET A 145 -6.20 20.10 -14.77
C MET A 145 -7.16 21.28 -15.01
N GLN A 146 -7.14 22.29 -14.13
CA GLN A 146 -7.89 23.53 -14.33
C GLN A 146 -7.34 24.33 -15.52
N LYS A 147 -6.00 24.52 -15.58
CA LYS A 147 -5.35 25.25 -16.69
C LYS A 147 -5.61 24.60 -18.04
N GLU A 148 -5.71 23.28 -18.07
CA GLU A 148 -5.95 22.52 -19.30
C GLU A 148 -7.45 22.36 -19.65
N ASN A 149 -8.37 22.94 -18.88
CA ASN A 149 -9.83 22.72 -18.99
C ASN A 149 -10.21 21.22 -18.99
N ARG A 150 -9.43 20.39 -18.28
CA ARG A 150 -9.64 18.94 -18.20
C ARG A 150 -10.43 18.51 -16.97
N LEU A 151 -10.72 19.44 -16.06
CA LEU A 151 -11.75 19.20 -15.05
C LEU A 151 -13.13 19.27 -15.72
N ILE A 152 -13.68 18.11 -16.03
CA ILE A 152 -15.11 18.00 -16.34
C ILE A 152 -15.83 18.36 -15.03
N ASN A 153 -16.72 19.35 -15.06
CA ASN A 153 -17.69 19.55 -13.99
C ASN A 153 -18.52 18.27 -13.87
N GLY A 154 -18.10 17.35 -13.02
CA GLY A 154 -18.81 16.10 -12.71
C GLY A 154 -19.94 16.35 -11.73
N GLY A 155 -20.89 17.21 -12.10
CA GLY A 155 -22.25 17.10 -11.59
C GLY A 155 -22.98 16.04 -12.40
N GLY A 156 -23.60 15.07 -11.72
CA GLY A 156 -24.60 14.18 -12.30
C GLY A 156 -24.28 12.69 -12.17
N GLY A 157 -25.01 12.01 -11.28
CA GLY A 157 -25.02 10.56 -11.11
C GLY A 157 -25.35 10.15 -9.68
#